data_AF-A0A2E6AW41-F1
#
_entry.id   AF-A0A2E6AW41-F1
#
_cell.length_a   1.000
_cell.length_b   1.000
_cell.length_c   1.000
_cell.angle_alpha   90.00
_cell.angle_beta   90.00
_cell.angle_gamma   90.00
#
_symmetry.space_group_name_H-M   'P 1'
#
loop_
_entity.id
_entity.type
_entity.pdbx_description
1 polymer ?
#
loop_
_entity_poly.entity_id
_entity_poly.type
_entity_poly.pdbx_seq_one_letter_code
_entity_poly.pdbx_strand_id
1 'polypeptide(L)'
;MSDFQSELINDYGFENIVFIAVGRDIFNAGTTNNFCSNSDLPLVIDTSPDYPIRAQFSPYSGHKSLTATGYDGEFLANISLNSLSNSVKNQIIDILNEHYQDTISGDVNSDELVNVQDIVLVVNLVLSNTFDSDADINNDGLVNVLDVVQVVNIILN
;
A
#
# COMPACT_ATOMS: atom_id res chain seq x y z
N MET A 1 6.18 -8.63 -12.87
CA MET A 1 6.48 -7.62 -11.83
C MET A 1 6.29 -6.23 -12.41
N SER A 2 6.62 -5.99 -13.68
CA SER A 2 6.32 -4.75 -14.41
C SER A 2 4.85 -4.33 -14.31
N ASP A 3 3.90 -5.21 -14.63
CA ASP A 3 2.47 -4.85 -14.60
C ASP A 3 1.98 -4.45 -13.19
N PHE A 4 2.49 -5.11 -12.15
CA PHE A 4 2.11 -4.78 -10.77
C PHE A 4 2.64 -3.42 -10.33
N GLN A 5 3.79 -2.98 -10.85
CA GLN A 5 4.30 -1.62 -10.59
C GLN A 5 3.36 -0.58 -11.19
N SER A 6 2.86 -0.84 -12.41
CA SER A 6 1.88 0.03 -13.05
C SER A 6 0.54 0.03 -12.30
N GLU A 7 0.07 -1.13 -11.82
CA GLU A 7 -1.16 -1.25 -11.01
C GLU A 7 -1.05 -0.38 -9.74
N LEU A 8 0.05 -0.47 -8.98
CA LEU A 8 0.23 0.32 -7.75
C LEU A 8 0.11 1.83 -7.96
N ILE A 9 0.59 2.33 -9.10
CA ILE A 9 0.54 3.77 -9.42
C ILE A 9 -0.84 4.16 -9.97
N ASN A 10 -1.34 3.43 -10.97
CA ASN A 10 -2.53 3.86 -11.72
C ASN A 10 -3.84 3.45 -11.07
N ASP A 11 -3.86 2.33 -10.34
CA ASP A 11 -5.08 1.76 -9.76
C ASP A 11 -5.18 2.04 -8.25
N TYR A 12 -4.05 2.21 -7.57
CA TYR A 12 -3.98 2.41 -6.11
C TYR A 12 -3.39 3.77 -5.68
N GLY A 13 -2.97 4.61 -6.63
CA GLY A 13 -2.53 5.98 -6.35
C GLY A 13 -1.20 6.11 -5.59
N PHE A 14 -0.44 5.03 -5.43
CA PHE A 14 0.84 5.12 -4.73
C PHE A 14 1.90 5.83 -5.58
N GLU A 15 2.48 6.89 -5.03
CA GLU A 15 3.57 7.63 -5.66
C GLU A 15 4.93 7.31 -5.02
N ASN A 16 6.02 7.65 -5.72
CA ASN A 16 7.40 7.56 -5.21
C ASN A 16 7.86 6.15 -4.76
N ILE A 17 7.30 5.09 -5.35
CA ILE A 17 7.73 3.71 -5.06
C ILE A 17 9.03 3.38 -5.79
N VAL A 18 9.97 2.73 -5.11
CA VAL A 18 11.24 2.24 -5.69
C VAL A 18 11.32 0.72 -5.58
N PHE A 19 11.52 0.04 -6.71
CA PHE A 19 11.73 -1.41 -6.74
C PHE A 19 13.20 -1.76 -6.94
N ILE A 20 13.79 -2.43 -5.95
CA ILE A 20 15.17 -2.92 -6.02
C ILE A 20 15.14 -4.43 -6.27
N ALA A 21 15.62 -4.85 -7.44
CA ALA A 21 15.71 -6.27 -7.77
C ALA A 21 17.13 -6.78 -7.51
N VAL A 22 17.26 -7.67 -6.54
CA VAL A 22 18.55 -8.27 -6.17
C VAL A 22 18.58 -9.74 -6.59
N GLY A 23 19.54 -10.13 -7.42
CA GLY A 23 19.61 -11.51 -7.90
C GLY A 23 20.72 -11.77 -8.92
N ARG A 24 21.25 -13.00 -8.89
CA ARG A 24 22.37 -13.44 -9.73
C ARG A 24 22.07 -13.39 -11.23
N ASP A 25 20.87 -13.81 -11.62
CA ASP A 25 20.49 -14.03 -13.02
C ASP A 25 19.73 -12.84 -13.63
N ILE A 26 19.74 -11.68 -12.96
CA ILE A 26 19.07 -10.45 -13.44
C ILE A 26 19.70 -9.92 -14.74
N PHE A 27 20.95 -10.28 -15.03
CA PHE A 27 21.65 -9.94 -16.27
C PHE A 27 21.11 -10.65 -17.52
N ASN A 28 20.28 -11.67 -17.38
CA ASN A 28 19.64 -12.30 -18.52
C ASN A 28 18.52 -11.39 -19.03
N ALA A 29 18.58 -11.01 -20.32
CA ALA A 29 17.61 -10.09 -20.94
C ALA A 29 16.14 -10.51 -20.73
N GLY A 30 15.86 -11.81 -20.64
CA GLY A 30 14.52 -12.32 -20.32
C GLY A 30 14.08 -12.03 -18.89
N THR A 31 15.00 -12.05 -17.91
CA THR A 31 14.73 -11.70 -16.51
C THR A 31 14.49 -10.20 -16.37
N THR A 32 15.34 -9.36 -16.99
CA THR A 32 15.23 -7.90 -16.91
C THR A 32 13.90 -7.39 -17.49
N ASN A 33 13.45 -7.97 -18.61
CA ASN A 33 12.16 -7.61 -19.21
C ASN A 33 10.96 -7.90 -18.28
N ASN A 34 11.00 -8.96 -17.47
CA ASN A 34 9.92 -9.26 -16.52
C ASN A 34 9.77 -8.24 -15.37
N PHE A 35 10.81 -7.43 -15.13
CA PHE A 35 10.81 -6.34 -14.16
C PHE A 35 10.53 -4.98 -14.79
N CYS A 36 11.01 -4.74 -16.02
CA CYS A 36 11.04 -3.39 -16.61
C CYS A 36 10.11 -3.16 -17.81
N SER A 37 9.46 -4.19 -18.39
CA SER A 37 8.77 -4.05 -19.69
C SER A 37 7.71 -2.95 -19.78
N ASN A 38 7.11 -2.57 -18.65
CA ASN A 38 6.06 -1.54 -18.52
C ASN A 38 6.29 -0.67 -17.26
N SER A 39 7.54 -0.48 -16.85
CA SER A 39 7.87 0.26 -15.63
C SER A 39 8.87 1.37 -15.91
N ASP A 40 8.54 2.58 -15.43
CA ASP A 40 9.43 3.74 -15.42
C ASP A 40 10.31 3.78 -14.16
N LEU A 41 10.22 2.76 -13.30
CA LEU A 41 10.92 2.73 -12.01
C LEU A 41 12.38 2.29 -12.15
N PRO A 42 13.29 2.86 -11.34
CA PRO A 42 14.71 2.54 -11.43
C PRO A 42 14.99 1.10 -10.99
N LEU A 43 15.57 0.29 -11.87
CA LEU A 43 16.05 -1.04 -11.53
C LEU A 43 17.48 -0.98 -11.00
N VAL A 44 17.65 -1.26 -9.71
CA VAL A 44 18.97 -1.41 -9.09
C VAL A 44 19.36 -2.89 -9.06
N ILE A 45 20.51 -3.23 -9.63
CA ILE A 45 21.00 -4.60 -9.79
C ILE A 45 22.18 -4.83 -8.85
N ASP A 46 22.11 -5.91 -8.06
CA ASP A 46 23.18 -6.31 -7.16
C ASP A 46 23.92 -7.54 -7.67
N THR A 47 25.24 -7.45 -7.80
CA THR A 47 26.03 -8.43 -8.54
C THR A 47 26.73 -9.42 -7.62
N SER A 48 26.65 -10.71 -7.98
CA SER A 48 27.44 -11.78 -7.38
C SER A 48 28.95 -11.51 -7.50
N PRO A 49 29.79 -11.93 -6.53
CA PRO A 49 29.48 -12.73 -5.34
C PRO A 49 29.19 -11.95 -4.06
N ASP A 50 29.47 -10.65 -4.01
CA ASP A 50 29.55 -9.90 -2.74
C ASP A 50 28.19 -9.34 -2.27
N TYR A 51 27.22 -9.18 -3.19
CA TYR A 51 25.86 -8.68 -2.93
C TYR A 51 25.76 -7.56 -1.86
N PRO A 52 26.50 -6.45 -2.01
CA PRO A 52 26.54 -5.37 -1.01
C PRO A 52 25.16 -4.74 -0.74
N ILE A 53 24.28 -4.66 -1.74
CA ILE A 53 22.94 -4.09 -1.57
C ILE A 53 22.08 -5.06 -0.77
N ARG A 54 22.10 -6.35 -1.14
CA ARG A 54 21.40 -7.42 -0.40
C ARG A 54 21.77 -7.41 1.08
N ALA A 55 23.05 -7.23 1.40
CA ALA A 55 23.56 -7.24 2.76
C ALA A 55 22.95 -6.12 3.64
N GLN A 56 22.55 -5.00 3.05
CA GLN A 56 21.90 -3.88 3.76
C GLN A 56 20.51 -4.24 4.27
N PHE A 57 19.82 -5.22 3.66
CA PHE A 57 18.49 -5.66 4.04
C PHE A 57 18.49 -6.90 4.95
N SER A 58 19.63 -7.26 5.54
CA SER A 58 19.71 -8.37 6.51
C SER A 58 18.91 -8.04 7.79
N PRO A 59 18.16 -8.99 8.39
CA PRO A 59 18.08 -10.42 8.06
C PRO A 59 17.03 -10.78 6.98
N TYR A 60 16.33 -9.80 6.42
CA TYR A 60 15.17 -9.98 5.53
C TYR A 60 15.53 -10.20 4.05
N SER A 61 16.81 -10.26 3.72
CA SER A 61 17.33 -10.40 2.36
C SER A 61 17.38 -11.87 1.87
N GLY A 62 16.43 -12.71 2.26
CA GLY A 62 16.40 -14.15 1.94
C GLY A 62 16.35 -14.48 0.44
N HIS A 63 16.55 -15.75 0.09
CA HIS A 63 16.24 -16.20 -1.27
C HIS A 63 14.73 -16.14 -1.48
N LYS A 64 14.27 -15.54 -2.59
CA LYS A 64 12.84 -15.38 -2.89
C LYS A 64 12.11 -14.62 -1.79
N SER A 65 12.64 -13.50 -1.34
CA SER A 65 11.93 -12.59 -0.45
C SER A 65 11.72 -11.22 -1.09
N LEU A 66 10.64 -10.56 -0.70
CA LEU A 66 10.44 -9.12 -0.88
C LEU A 66 10.49 -8.48 0.50
N THR A 67 11.35 -7.50 0.63
CA THR A 67 11.45 -6.64 1.80
C THR A 67 10.89 -5.29 1.42
N ALA A 68 9.88 -4.83 2.18
CA ALA A 68 9.35 -3.49 2.07
C ALA A 68 9.94 -2.64 3.19
N THR A 69 10.52 -1.51 2.81
CA THR A 69 11.05 -0.49 3.72
C THR A 69 10.41 0.82 3.41
N GLY A 70 10.13 1.61 4.43
CA GLY A 70 9.53 2.91 4.26
C GLY A 70 10.50 4.01 3.89
N TYR A 71 9.98 5.23 3.77
CA TYR A 71 10.76 6.40 3.35
C TYR A 71 11.92 6.71 4.30
N ASP A 72 11.72 6.55 5.60
CA ASP A 72 12.74 6.79 6.62
C ASP A 72 13.66 5.57 6.86
N GLY A 73 13.51 4.52 6.04
CA GLY A 73 14.25 3.27 6.13
C GLY A 73 13.74 2.34 7.23
N GLU A 74 12.57 2.61 7.79
CA GLU A 74 11.87 1.72 8.70
C GLU A 74 11.46 0.42 7.99
N PHE A 75 11.51 -0.69 8.71
CA PHE A 75 11.08 -1.98 8.19
C PHE A 75 9.55 -2.06 8.22
N LEU A 76 8.94 -2.31 7.06
CA LEU A 76 7.48 -2.48 6.95
C LEU A 76 7.13 -3.96 6.94
N ALA A 77 7.76 -4.73 6.04
CA ALA A 77 7.42 -6.14 5.88
C ALA A 77 8.51 -6.98 5.20
N ASN A 78 8.43 -8.29 5.42
CA ASN A 78 9.20 -9.29 4.71
C ASN A 78 8.29 -10.44 4.26
N ILE A 79 8.16 -10.62 2.95
CA ILE A 79 7.24 -11.57 2.32
C ILE A 79 8.05 -12.61 1.55
N SER A 80 7.72 -13.89 1.74
CA SER A 80 8.30 -14.98 0.94
C SER A 80 7.59 -15.06 -0.42
N LEU A 81 8.34 -14.90 -1.51
CA LEU A 81 7.87 -14.80 -2.88
C LEU A 81 8.25 -16.02 -3.74
N ASN A 82 7.36 -17.01 -3.79
CA ASN A 82 7.50 -18.08 -4.79
C ASN A 82 7.02 -17.66 -6.18
N SER A 83 5.94 -16.88 -6.22
CA SER A 83 5.38 -16.22 -7.39
C SER A 83 4.60 -14.99 -6.92
N LEU A 84 4.44 -14.00 -7.81
CA LEU A 84 3.58 -12.84 -7.55
C LEU A 84 2.13 -13.20 -7.90
N SER A 85 1.47 -13.93 -7.00
CA SER A 85 0.04 -14.25 -7.13
C SER A 85 -0.84 -13.09 -6.66
N ASN A 86 -2.14 -13.10 -6.98
CA ASN A 86 -3.08 -12.07 -6.51
C ASN A 86 -3.13 -11.99 -4.98
N SER A 87 -2.98 -13.11 -4.27
CA SER A 87 -2.93 -13.10 -2.80
C SER A 87 -1.72 -12.32 -2.27
N VAL A 88 -0.57 -12.45 -2.93
CA VAL A 88 0.65 -11.73 -2.55
C VAL A 88 0.54 -10.26 -2.92
N LYS A 89 -0.05 -9.94 -4.08
CA LYS A 89 -0.31 -8.55 -4.48
C LYS A 89 -1.17 -7.83 -3.43
N ASN A 90 -2.29 -8.44 -3.05
CA ASN A 90 -3.19 -7.88 -2.03
C ASN A 90 -2.45 -7.70 -0.69
N GLN A 91 -1.64 -8.68 -0.27
CA GLN A 91 -0.83 -8.54 0.94
C GLN A 91 0.11 -7.32 0.88
N ILE A 92 0.75 -7.07 -0.27
CA ILE A 92 1.62 -5.89 -0.44
C ILE A 92 0.80 -4.61 -0.37
N ILE A 93 -0.36 -4.56 -1.04
CA ILE A 93 -1.26 -3.40 -1.03
C ILE A 93 -1.74 -3.11 0.40
N ASP A 94 -2.15 -4.12 1.16
CA ASP A 94 -2.61 -3.97 2.55
C ASP A 94 -1.51 -3.33 3.43
N ILE A 95 -0.26 -3.78 3.29
CA ILE A 95 0.90 -3.20 4.00
C ILE A 95 1.10 -1.73 3.58
N LEU A 96 1.03 -1.44 2.29
CA LEU A 96 1.20 -0.06 1.83
C LEU A 96 0.06 0.84 2.32
N ASN A 97 -1.19 0.35 2.33
CA ASN A 97 -2.34 1.08 2.86
C ASN A 97 -2.20 1.36 4.35
N GLU A 98 -1.75 0.38 5.15
CA GLU A 98 -1.51 0.55 6.58
C GLU A 98 -0.50 1.68 6.89
N HIS A 99 0.43 1.95 5.97
CA HIS A 99 1.53 2.89 6.19
C HIS A 99 1.45 4.20 5.40
N TYR A 100 0.77 4.21 4.25
CA TYR A 100 0.84 5.31 3.26
C TYR A 100 -0.48 5.69 2.61
N GLN A 101 -1.60 5.04 2.94
CA GLN A 101 -2.88 5.63 2.58
C GLN A 101 -3.19 6.75 3.57
N ASP A 102 -3.30 7.96 3.04
CA ASP A 102 -4.01 9.02 3.73
C ASP A 102 -5.49 8.64 3.72
N THR A 103 -5.98 8.01 4.80
CA THR A 103 -7.41 7.98 5.02
C THR A 103 -7.87 9.42 5.18
N ILE A 104 -8.59 9.94 4.18
CA ILE A 104 -9.17 11.26 4.30
C ILE A 104 -10.24 11.14 5.38
N SER A 105 -9.95 11.69 6.56
CA SER A 105 -10.88 11.62 7.68
C SER A 105 -12.26 12.14 7.25
N GLY A 106 -13.28 11.29 7.38
CA GLY A 106 -14.65 11.57 6.95
C GLY A 106 -15.02 11.11 5.54
N ASP A 107 -14.10 10.54 4.75
CA ASP A 107 -14.38 9.86 3.48
C ASP A 107 -14.74 8.39 3.76
N VAL A 108 -16.04 8.10 3.82
CA VAL A 108 -16.59 6.80 4.24
C VAL A 108 -16.86 5.90 3.04
N ASN A 109 -16.95 6.46 1.82
CA ASN A 109 -17.10 5.67 0.60
C ASN A 109 -15.80 5.51 -0.19
N SER A 110 -14.69 6.05 0.30
CA SER A 110 -13.38 6.02 -0.33
C SER A 110 -13.40 6.59 -1.76
N ASP A 111 -14.19 7.65 -1.99
CA ASP A 111 -14.27 8.34 -3.27
C ASP A 111 -13.34 9.57 -3.37
N GLU A 112 -12.48 9.74 -2.36
CA GLU A 112 -11.51 10.83 -2.19
C GLU A 112 -12.17 12.20 -1.95
N LEU A 113 -13.48 12.27 -1.71
CA LEU A 113 -14.22 13.52 -1.51
C LEU A 113 -15.12 13.47 -0.28
N VAL A 114 -14.72 14.15 0.80
CA VAL A 114 -15.61 14.32 1.97
C VAL A 114 -16.77 15.26 1.65
N ASN A 115 -17.98 14.70 1.56
CA ASN A 115 -19.19 15.44 1.21
C ASN A 115 -20.45 14.88 1.90
N VAL A 116 -21.62 15.35 1.46
CA VAL A 116 -22.91 14.94 2.06
C VAL A 116 -23.21 13.46 1.88
N GLN A 117 -22.60 12.77 0.91
CA GLN A 117 -22.75 11.33 0.73
C GLN A 117 -22.16 10.54 1.89
N ASP A 118 -21.00 10.94 2.42
CA ASP A 118 -20.39 10.32 3.60
C ASP A 118 -21.30 10.43 4.82
N ILE A 119 -21.89 11.61 5.04
CA ILE A 119 -22.89 11.82 6.10
C ILE A 119 -24.04 10.83 5.96
N VAL A 120 -24.57 10.65 4.75
CA VAL A 120 -25.68 9.72 4.50
C VAL A 120 -25.27 8.28 4.83
N LEU A 121 -24.03 7.90 4.52
CA LEU A 121 -23.49 6.57 4.84
C LEU A 121 -23.34 6.36 6.34
N VAL A 122 -22.72 7.29 7.06
CA VAL A 122 -22.61 7.21 8.53
C VAL A 122 -24.00 7.12 9.16
N VAL A 123 -24.97 7.95 8.72
CA VAL A 123 -26.35 7.87 9.22
C VAL A 123 -26.97 6.50 8.96
N ASN A 124 -26.77 5.91 7.79
CA ASN A 124 -27.27 4.57 7.48
C ASN A 124 -26.63 3.49 8.38
N LEU A 125 -25.33 3.61 8.68
CA LEU A 125 -24.62 2.73 9.61
C LEU A 125 -25.17 2.85 11.03
N VAL A 126 -25.39 4.08 11.52
CA VAL A 126 -26.03 4.36 12.82
C VAL A 126 -27.42 3.74 12.89
N LEU A 127 -28.26 3.93 11.85
CA LEU A 127 -29.63 3.42 11.82
C LEU A 127 -29.70 1.89 11.71
N SER A 128 -28.71 1.27 11.06
CA SER A 128 -28.62 -0.19 10.96
C SER A 128 -27.88 -0.84 12.15
N ASN A 129 -27.33 -0.04 13.06
CA ASN A 129 -26.48 -0.48 14.17
C ASN A 129 -25.33 -1.37 13.66
N THR A 130 -24.75 -0.97 12.52
CA THR A 130 -23.60 -1.63 11.87
C THR A 130 -22.36 -0.82 12.17
N PHE A 131 -21.29 -1.50 12.58
CA PHE A 131 -19.99 -0.87 12.77
C PHE A 131 -19.21 -0.88 11.46
N ASP A 132 -18.57 0.24 11.16
CA ASP A 132 -17.59 0.41 10.10
C ASP A 132 -16.45 1.26 10.68
N SER A 133 -15.21 0.82 10.49
CA SER A 133 -14.04 1.55 11.00
C SER A 133 -13.86 2.89 10.31
N ASP A 134 -14.27 3.00 9.05
CA ASP A 134 -14.11 4.22 8.25
C ASP A 134 -15.13 5.29 8.68
N ALA A 135 -16.21 4.88 9.34
CA ALA A 135 -17.24 5.74 9.91
C ALA A 135 -17.04 6.09 11.40
N ASP A 136 -16.03 5.51 12.08
CA ASP A 136 -15.65 5.82 13.47
C ASP A 136 -14.64 6.98 13.48
N ILE A 137 -15.15 8.19 13.27
CA ILE A 137 -14.31 9.38 13.00
C ILE A 137 -13.56 9.82 14.27
N ASN A 138 -14.13 9.57 15.45
CA ASN A 138 -13.49 9.89 16.72
C ASN A 138 -12.66 8.75 17.33
N ASN A 139 -12.67 7.57 16.69
CA ASN A 139 -11.98 6.35 17.11
C ASN A 139 -12.35 5.90 18.53
N ASP A 140 -13.61 6.09 18.95
CA ASP A 140 -14.11 5.65 20.25
C ASP A 140 -14.68 4.22 20.25
N GLY A 141 -14.71 3.59 19.07
CA GLY A 141 -15.22 2.25 18.86
C GLY A 141 -16.74 2.18 18.67
N LEU A 142 -17.43 3.32 18.52
CA LEU A 142 -18.88 3.41 18.35
C LEU A 142 -19.26 4.35 17.21
N VAL A 143 -19.79 3.81 16.11
CA VAL A 143 -20.41 4.63 15.05
C VAL A 143 -21.75 5.19 15.54
N ASN A 144 -21.82 6.50 15.80
CA ASN A 144 -22.98 7.19 16.33
C ASN A 144 -23.12 8.63 15.79
N VAL A 145 -24.02 9.42 16.40
CA VAL A 145 -24.28 10.80 15.95
C VAL A 145 -23.07 11.73 16.11
N LEU A 146 -22.12 11.40 17.00
CA LEU A 146 -20.89 12.18 17.16
C LEU A 146 -20.02 12.12 15.90
N ASP A 147 -19.92 10.96 15.24
CA ASP A 147 -19.17 10.80 13.99
C ASP A 147 -19.78 11.63 12.86
N VAL A 148 -21.12 11.62 12.75
CA VAL A 148 -21.85 12.48 11.79
C VAL A 148 -21.52 13.95 12.00
N VAL A 149 -21.50 14.42 13.25
CA VAL A 149 -21.18 15.81 13.57
C VAL A 149 -19.73 16.14 13.18
N GLN A 150 -18.81 15.19 13.32
CA GLN A 150 -17.43 15.38 12.89
C GLN A 150 -17.29 15.48 11.37
N VAL A 151 -17.94 14.62 10.60
CA VAL A 151 -17.96 14.75 9.12
C VAL A 151 -18.54 16.10 8.69
N VAL A 152 -19.63 16.55 9.33
CA VAL A 152 -20.20 17.89 9.08
C VAL A 152 -19.18 18.99 9.38
N ASN A 153 -18.44 18.90 10.49
CA ASN A 153 -17.41 19.88 10.83
C ASN A 153 -16.25 19.87 9.83
N ILE A 154 -15.89 18.73 9.26
CA ILE A 154 -14.86 18.62 8.21
C ILE A 154 -15.33 19.31 6.93
N ILE A 155 -16.60 19.15 6.56
CA ILE A 155 -17.18 19.80 5.35
C ILE A 155 -17.29 21.33 5.51
N LEU A 156 -17.49 21.83 6.73
CA LEU A 156 -17.78 23.25 6.99
C LEU A 156 -16.54 24.10 7.31
N ASN A 157 -15.39 23.51 7.65
CA ASN A 157 -14.15 24.22 7.97
C ASN A 157 -13.21 24.32 6.77
#